data_AF-A0A318XHH2-F1
#
_entry.id   AF-A0A318XHH2-F1
#
_cell.length_a   1.000
_cell.length_b   1.000
_cell.length_c   1.000
_cell.angle_alpha   90.00
_cell.angle_beta   90.00
_cell.angle_gamma   90.00
#
_symmetry.space_group_name_H-M   'P 1'
#
loop_
_entity.id
_entity.type
_entity.pdbx_description
1 polymer ?
#
loop_
_entity_poly.entity_id
_entity_poly.type
_entity_poly.pdbx_seq_one_letter_code
_entity_poly.pdbx_strand_id
1 'polypeptide(L)'
;MLEVTLVLCTAIFFLSLFLLVAALLKWKKARLFLGLLIFVFSVIAMILFVNVQRINGNPDSGKEFMQLYFPLLVFAMFMAIGAVSSIRALKK
;
A
#
# COMPACT_ATOMS: atom_id res chain seq x y z
N MET A 1 -16.31 7.27 1.20
CA MET A 1 -15.04 7.26 0.45
C MET A 1 -13.83 7.46 1.36
N LEU A 2 -13.82 8.52 2.19
CA LEU A 2 -12.69 8.82 3.07
C LEU A 2 -12.47 7.77 4.17
N GLU A 3 -13.55 7.33 4.83
CA GLU A 3 -13.50 6.26 5.85
C GLU A 3 -12.95 4.94 5.28
N VAL A 4 -13.44 4.53 4.10
CA VAL A 4 -12.95 3.32 3.41
C VAL A 4 -11.46 3.42 3.07
N THR A 5 -11.01 4.59 2.62
CA THR A 5 -9.60 4.85 2.32
C THR A 5 -8.75 4.76 3.59
N LEU A 6 -9.24 5.30 4.70
CA LEU A 6 -8.56 5.27 6.00
C LEU A 6 -8.49 3.85 6.57
N VAL A 7 -9.57 3.07 6.45
CA VAL A 7 -9.59 1.65 6.83
C VAL A 7 -8.58 0.86 6.00
N LEU A 8 -8.53 1.07 4.68
CA LEU A 8 -7.56 0.41 3.81
C LEU A 8 -6.12 0.80 4.16
N CYS A 9 -5.84 2.08 4.41
CA CYS A 9 -4.49 2.53 4.81
C CYS A 9 -4.07 1.90 6.13
N THR A 10 -4.98 1.86 7.11
CA THR A 10 -4.76 1.22 8.41
C THR A 10 -4.50 -0.28 8.23
N ALA A 11 -5.29 -0.96 7.38
CA ALA A 11 -5.09 -2.37 7.08
C ALA A 11 -3.74 -2.62 6.41
N ILE A 12 -3.33 -1.81 5.44
CA ILE A 12 -2.01 -1.90 4.79
C ILE A 12 -0.91 -1.76 5.84
N PHE A 13 -1.03 -0.81 6.77
CA PHE A 13 -0.04 -0.61 7.83
C PHE A 13 0.11 -1.87 8.70
N PHE A 14 -0.99 -2.41 9.23
CA PHE A 14 -0.94 -3.62 10.04
C PHE A 14 -0.44 -4.84 9.25
N LEU A 15 -0.90 -5.03 8.01
CA LEU A 15 -0.42 -6.10 7.14
C LEU A 15 1.09 -5.99 6.89
N SER A 16 1.62 -4.77 6.74
CA SER A 16 3.04 -4.52 6.56
C SER A 16 3.85 -4.90 7.81
N LEU A 17 3.33 -4.63 9.01
CA LEU A 17 3.92 -5.09 10.26
C LEU A 17 3.91 -6.61 10.36
N PHE A 18 2.79 -7.26 10.04
CA PHE A 18 2.71 -8.73 9.98
C PHE A 18 3.68 -9.33 8.95
N LEU A 19 3.84 -8.68 7.80
CA LEU A 19 4.79 -9.10 6.79
C LEU A 19 6.22 -9.04 7.32
N LEU A 20 6.57 -7.99 8.07
CA LEU A 20 7.88 -7.85 8.70
C LEU A 20 8.14 -8.98 9.70
N VAL A 21 7.17 -9.29 10.56
CA VAL A 21 7.27 -10.43 11.49
C VAL A 21 7.42 -11.76 10.74
N ALA A 22 6.60 -11.99 9.71
CA ALA A 22 6.68 -13.19 8.87
C ALA A 22 8.02 -13.30 8.12
N ALA A 23 8.62 -12.17 7.75
CA ALA A 23 9.95 -12.10 7.16
C ALA A 23 11.05 -12.52 8.14
N LEU A 24 10.97 -12.06 9.40
CA LEU A 24 11.90 -12.43 10.47
C LEU A 24 11.79 -13.91 10.86
N LEU A 25 10.56 -14.42 10.99
CA LEU A 25 10.28 -15.83 11.30
C LEU A 25 10.45 -16.78 10.10
N LYS A 26 10.82 -16.26 8.92
CA LYS A 26 11.01 -17.01 7.66
C LYS A 26 9.76 -17.81 7.23
N TRP A 27 8.57 -17.36 7.57
CA TRP A 27 7.30 -18.00 7.21
C TRP A 27 6.96 -17.78 5.72
N LYS A 28 7.49 -18.64 4.85
CA LYS A 28 7.39 -18.48 3.38
C LYS A 28 5.95 -18.32 2.88
N LYS A 29 5.04 -19.22 3.27
CA LYS A 29 3.63 -19.18 2.85
C LYS A 29 2.94 -17.89 3.29
N ALA A 30 3.10 -17.51 4.57
CA ALA A 30 2.52 -16.28 5.11
C ALA A 30 3.04 -15.03 4.37
N ARG A 31 4.35 -14.97 4.07
CA ARG A 31 4.95 -13.86 3.32
C ARG A 31 4.40 -13.69 1.92
N LEU A 32 4.06 -14.80 1.25
CA LEU A 32 3.46 -14.77 -0.08
C LEU A 32 2.04 -14.18 -0.01
N PHE A 33 1.20 -14.71 0.86
CA PHE A 33 -0.17 -14.22 1.03
C PHE A 33 -0.22 -12.76 1.51
N LEU A 34 0.59 -12.41 2.51
CA LEU A 34 0.68 -11.05 3.03
C LEU A 34 1.22 -10.07 1.97
N GLY A 35 2.26 -10.46 1.24
CA GLY A 35 2.83 -9.61 0.19
C GLY A 35 1.83 -9.32 -0.94
N LEU A 36 1.07 -10.34 -1.35
CA LEU A 36 0.04 -10.19 -2.37
C LEU A 36 -1.15 -9.34 -1.88
N LEU A 37 -1.59 -9.52 -0.63
CA LEU A 37 -2.63 -8.69 -0.02
C LEU A 37 -2.20 -7.21 0.07
N ILE A 38 -0.98 -6.93 0.54
CA ILE A 38 -0.44 -5.56 0.61
C ILE A 38 -0.41 -4.93 -0.78
N PHE A 39 0.05 -5.68 -1.80
CA PHE A 39 0.06 -5.19 -3.17
C PHE A 39 -1.34 -4.79 -3.66
N VAL A 40 -2.30 -5.71 -3.55
CA VAL A 40 -3.68 -5.49 -4.02
C VAL A 40 -4.34 -4.34 -3.26
N PHE A 41 -4.22 -4.30 -1.92
CA PHE A 41 -4.80 -3.22 -1.13
C PHE A 41 -4.15 -1.87 -1.42
N SER A 42 -2.84 -1.83 -1.68
CA SER A 42 -2.15 -0.59 -2.06
C SER A 42 -2.63 -0.07 -3.41
N VAL A 43 -2.85 -0.94 -4.40
CA VAL A 43 -3.46 -0.55 -5.69
C VAL A 43 -4.85 0.04 -5.49
N ILE A 44 -5.71 -0.66 -4.74
CA ILE A 44 -7.09 -0.22 -4.48
C ILE A 44 -7.09 1.12 -3.72
N ALA A 45 -6.28 1.24 -2.67
CA ALA A 45 -6.17 2.46 -1.88
C ALA A 45 -5.65 3.64 -2.72
N MET A 46 -4.68 3.40 -3.61
CA MET A 46 -4.16 4.41 -4.52
C MET A 46 -5.24 4.92 -5.48
N ILE A 47 -6.02 4.02 -6.09
CA ILE A 47 -7.13 4.38 -6.99
C ILE A 47 -8.19 5.20 -6.24
N LEU A 48 -8.59 4.74 -5.05
CA LEU A 48 -9.54 5.46 -4.20
C LEU A 48 -9.02 6.84 -3.80
N PHE A 49 -7.74 6.94 -3.43
CA PHE A 49 -7.10 8.19 -3.07
C PHE A 49 -7.13 9.20 -4.23
N VAL A 50 -6.75 8.78 -5.44
CA VAL A 50 -6.80 9.64 -6.63
C VAL A 50 -8.24 10.10 -6.92
N ASN A 51 -9.21 9.21 -6.79
CA ASN A 51 -10.62 9.57 -6.97
C ASN A 51 -11.09 10.59 -5.92
N VAL A 52 -10.69 10.42 -4.65
CA VAL A 52 -11.03 11.37 -3.58
C VAL A 52 -10.39 12.75 -3.84
N GLN A 53 -9.12 12.80 -4.25
CA GLN A 53 -8.47 14.07 -4.59
C GLN A 53 -9.19 14.78 -5.74
N ARG A 54 -9.55 14.04 -6.79
CA ARG A 54 -10.28 14.57 -7.96
C ARG A 54 -11.66 15.12 -7.59
N ILE A 55 -12.40 14.43 -6.71
CA ILE A 55 -13.72 14.88 -6.25
C ILE A 55 -13.60 16.15 -5.41
N ASN A 56 -12.55 16.25 -4.58
CA ASN A 56 -12.35 17.39 -3.68
C ASN A 56 -11.75 18.62 -4.38
N GLY A 57 -11.46 18.56 -5.68
CA GLY A 57 -10.84 19.67 -6.42
C GLY A 57 -9.35 19.86 -6.15
N ASN A 58 -8.73 18.92 -5.43
CA ASN A 58 -7.31 18.89 -5.15
C ASN A 58 -6.51 18.28 -6.33
N PRO A 59 -5.20 18.54 -6.43
CA PRO A 59 -4.38 19.32 -5.49
C PRO A 59 -4.44 20.84 -5.67
N ASP A 60 -4.28 21.56 -4.56
CA ASP A 60 -4.10 23.02 -4.57
C ASP A 60 -2.79 23.38 -5.31
N SER A 61 -2.84 24.40 -6.16
CA SER A 61 -1.64 24.89 -6.86
C SER A 61 -0.53 25.25 -5.87
N GLY A 62 0.66 24.66 -6.08
CA GLY A 62 1.82 24.83 -5.20
C GLY A 62 1.90 23.85 -4.02
N LYS A 63 0.88 23.02 -3.77
CA LYS A 63 0.90 21.93 -2.75
C LYS A 63 0.83 20.53 -3.34
N GLU A 64 0.91 20.40 -4.65
CA GLU A 64 0.82 19.15 -5.42
C GLU A 64 1.77 18.06 -4.90
N PHE A 65 2.99 18.45 -4.50
CA PHE A 65 3.96 17.53 -3.93
C PHE A 65 3.43 16.81 -2.69
N MET A 66 2.96 17.56 -1.68
CA MET A 66 2.47 16.96 -0.44
C MET A 66 1.10 16.32 -0.59
N GLN A 67 0.22 16.90 -1.40
CA GLN A 67 -1.17 16.45 -1.51
C GLN A 67 -1.35 15.29 -2.48
N LEU A 68 -0.50 15.14 -3.50
CA LEU A 68 -0.67 14.12 -4.55
C LEU A 68 0.57 13.24 -4.71
N TYR A 69 1.74 13.83 -5.02
CA TYR A 69 2.92 13.04 -5.39
C TYR A 69 3.50 12.22 -4.23
N PHE A 70 3.60 12.79 -3.04
CA PHE A 70 4.14 12.09 -1.88
C PHE A 70 3.26 10.90 -1.45
N PRO A 71 1.92 11.04 -1.30
CA PRO A 71 1.05 9.90 -1.03
C PRO A 71 1.10 8.81 -2.12
N LEU A 72 1.12 9.19 -3.40
CA LEU A 72 1.29 8.24 -4.51
C LEU A 72 2.59 7.44 -4.39
N LEU A 73 3.68 8.11 -4.04
CA LEU A 73 4.98 7.48 -3.84
C LEU A 73 4.95 6.49 -2.66
N VAL A 74 4.26 6.82 -1.57
CA VAL A 74 4.05 5.90 -0.43
C VAL A 74 3.29 4.66 -0.87
N PHE A 75 2.18 4.79 -1.62
CA PHE A 75 1.47 3.63 -2.16
C PHE A 75 2.35 2.79 -3.09
N ALA A 76 3.16 3.45 -3.95
CA ALA A 76 4.10 2.77 -4.83
C ALA A 76 5.17 1.97 -4.06
N MET A 77 5.67 2.50 -2.95
CA MET A 77 6.59 1.75 -2.08
C MET A 77 5.94 0.48 -1.52
N PHE A 78 4.70 0.57 -1.00
CA PHE A 78 4.00 -0.61 -0.48
C PHE A 78 3.69 -1.64 -1.56
N MET A 79 3.32 -1.21 -2.77
CA MET A 79 3.19 -2.10 -3.92
C MET A 79 4.52 -2.81 -4.21
N ALA A 80 5.63 -2.08 -4.29
CA ALA A 80 6.94 -2.68 -4.54
C ALA A 80 7.33 -3.68 -3.45
N ILE A 81 7.14 -3.34 -2.17
CA ILE A 81 7.42 -4.23 -1.03
C ILE A 81 6.58 -5.52 -1.12
N GLY A 82 5.27 -5.38 -1.37
CA GLY A 82 4.36 -6.51 -1.52
C GLY A 82 4.79 -7.44 -2.65
N ALA A 83 5.05 -6.89 -3.84
CA ALA A 83 5.49 -7.64 -5.01
C ALA A 83 6.84 -8.34 -4.78
N VAL A 84 7.85 -7.61 -4.30
CA VAL A 84 9.20 -8.14 -4.04
C VAL A 84 9.14 -9.24 -2.99
N SER A 85 8.36 -9.07 -1.92
CA SER A 85 8.21 -10.10 -0.89
C SER A 85 7.60 -11.37 -1.45
N SER A 86 6.52 -11.26 -2.24
CA SER A 86 5.86 -12.39 -2.87
C SER A 86 6.80 -13.13 -3.82
N ILE A 87 7.49 -12.42 -4.72
CA ILE A 87 8.45 -13.02 -5.65
C ILE A 87 9.59 -13.73 -4.90
N ARG A 88 10.11 -13.12 -3.83
CA ARG A 88 11.17 -13.74 -2.99
C ARG A 88 10.65 -14.98 -2.25
N ALA A 89 9.39 -15.01 -1.86
CA ALA A 89 8.78 -16.17 -1.20
C ALA A 89 8.54 -17.33 -2.18
N LEU A 90 8.29 -17.06 -3.46
CA LEU A 90 8.18 -18.08 -4.51
C LEU A 90 9.55 -18.68 -4.90
N LYS A 91 10.61 -17.88 -4.92
CA LYS A 91 11.95 -18.31 -5.38
C LYS A 91 12.76 -19.11 -4.34
N LYS A 92 12.34 -19.16 -3.08
CA LYS A 92 13.09 -19.76 -1.96
C LYS A 92 12.45 -21.03 -1.44
#